data_AF-A0A161TEM4-F1
#
_entry.id   AF-A0A161TEM4-F1
#
_cell.length_a   1.000
_cell.length_b   1.000
_cell.length_c   1.000
_cell.angle_alpha   90.00
_cell.angle_beta   90.00
_cell.angle_gamma   90.00
#
_symmetry.space_group_name_H-M   'P 1'
#
loop_
_entity.id
_entity.type
_entity.pdbx_description
1 polymer ?
#
loop_
_entity_poly.entity_id
_entity_poly.type
_entity_poly.pdbx_seq_one_letter_code
_entity_poly.pdbx_strand_id
1 'polypeptide(L)'
;MLTFLASIISLRTNLGANQTRLSQLEMVTLLCMGDKTHSQLMELMPERCGTVQSKDFEAALAEVAEYRAPNLEASGNMQQGMYVPKGHVWEELYDPIHVLLRAVHRREFQNSMDRFNEYVNQTGRMRTGSSAWPPYREPT
;
A
#
# COMPACT_ATOMS: atom_id res chain seq x y z
N MET A 1 1.38 -29.10 -12.36
CA MET A 1 2.80 -28.72 -12.50
C MET A 1 3.06 -27.23 -12.29
N LEU A 2 2.20 -26.33 -12.78
CA LEU A 2 2.35 -24.87 -12.56
C LEU A 2 2.26 -24.45 -11.08
N THR A 3 1.40 -25.12 -10.30
CA THR A 3 1.23 -24.86 -8.85
C THR A 3 2.50 -25.12 -8.06
N PHE A 4 3.21 -26.21 -8.33
CA PHE A 4 4.45 -26.56 -7.66
C PHE A 4 5.59 -25.57 -7.95
N LEU A 5 5.65 -25.09 -9.20
CA LEU A 5 6.60 -24.06 -9.62
C LEU A 5 6.29 -22.71 -8.97
N ALA A 6 5.02 -22.34 -8.87
CA ALA A 6 4.57 -21.17 -8.11
C ALA A 6 4.86 -21.31 -6.61
N SER A 7 4.66 -22.50 -6.01
CA SER A 7 5.01 -22.75 -4.61
C SER A 7 6.51 -22.62 -4.36
N ILE A 8 7.35 -23.15 -5.25
CA ILE A 8 8.81 -23.11 -5.11
C ILE A 8 9.36 -21.70 -5.33
N ILE A 9 8.84 -20.94 -6.30
CA ILE A 9 9.21 -19.54 -6.50
C ILE A 9 8.78 -18.72 -5.27
N SER A 10 7.53 -18.88 -4.81
CA SER A 10 7.05 -18.22 -3.59
C SER A 10 7.87 -18.59 -2.35
N LEU A 11 8.29 -19.85 -2.18
CA LEU A 11 9.15 -20.29 -1.07
C LEU A 11 10.55 -19.71 -1.16
N ARG A 12 11.17 -19.66 -2.35
CA ARG A 12 12.52 -19.11 -2.54
C ARG A 12 12.56 -17.59 -2.38
N THR A 13 11.50 -16.89 -2.79
CA THR A 13 11.31 -15.46 -2.51
C THR A 13 11.06 -15.21 -1.01
N ASN A 14 10.31 -16.10 -0.32
CA ASN A 14 9.98 -15.93 1.10
C ASN A 14 11.08 -16.36 2.09
N LEU A 15 11.96 -17.29 1.73
CA LEU A 15 13.02 -17.77 2.63
C LEU A 15 14.17 -16.77 2.86
N GLY A 16 14.17 -15.64 2.13
CA GLY A 16 15.11 -14.53 2.33
C GLY A 16 14.48 -13.13 2.28
N ALA A 17 13.16 -13.01 2.09
CA ALA A 17 12.50 -11.71 2.19
C ALA A 17 12.48 -11.27 3.65
N ASN A 18 13.14 -10.15 3.92
CA ASN A 18 13.13 -9.49 5.22
C ASN A 18 11.66 -9.33 5.67
N GLN A 19 11.26 -9.93 6.79
CA GLN A 19 9.88 -9.90 7.30
C GLN A 19 9.35 -8.46 7.43
N THR A 20 10.25 -7.51 7.69
CA THR A 20 9.99 -6.07 7.67
C THR A 20 9.52 -5.57 6.29
N ARG A 21 10.15 -6.05 5.21
CA ARG A 21 9.79 -5.70 3.83
C ARG A 21 8.44 -6.25 3.42
N LEU A 22 8.09 -7.47 3.87
CA LEU A 22 6.75 -8.01 3.66
C LEU A 22 5.70 -7.15 4.37
N SER A 23 5.91 -6.80 5.64
CA SER A 23 5.00 -5.88 6.35
C SER A 23 4.88 -4.52 5.71
N GLN A 24 5.99 -3.97 5.23
CA GLN A 24 5.98 -2.70 4.50
C GLN A 24 5.14 -2.80 3.23
N LEU A 25 5.30 -3.88 2.44
CA LEU A 25 4.53 -4.12 1.23
C LEU A 25 3.03 -4.26 1.51
N GLU A 26 2.67 -4.97 2.58
CA GLU A 26 1.28 -5.08 3.02
C GLU A 26 0.69 -3.74 3.42
N MET A 27 1.44 -2.94 4.18
CA MET A 27 0.99 -1.62 4.60
C MET A 27 0.81 -0.67 3.42
N VAL A 28 1.76 -0.67 2.47
CA VAL A 28 1.64 0.06 1.19
C VAL A 28 0.36 -0.35 0.48
N THR A 29 0.10 -1.64 0.38
CA THR A 29 -1.08 -2.19 -0.30
C THR A 29 -2.38 -1.67 0.33
N LEU A 30 -2.50 -1.75 1.66
CA LEU A 30 -3.66 -1.27 2.42
C LEU A 30 -3.90 0.23 2.24
N LEU A 31 -2.83 1.03 2.28
CA LEU A 31 -2.89 2.49 2.14
C LEU A 31 -3.20 2.92 0.70
N CYS A 32 -2.71 2.19 -0.30
CA CYS A 32 -3.01 2.46 -1.70
C CYS A 32 -4.47 2.14 -2.06
N MET A 33 -5.08 1.13 -1.43
CA MET A 33 -6.52 0.83 -1.58
C MET A 33 -7.43 1.90 -0.94
N GLY A 34 -6.94 2.62 0.06
CA GLY A 34 -7.65 3.74 0.69
C GLY A 34 -7.00 4.21 1.98
N ASP A 35 -7.31 5.44 2.39
CA ASP A 35 -6.83 6.03 3.65
C ASP A 35 -7.26 5.15 4.84
N LYS A 36 -6.40 5.03 5.86
CA LYS A 36 -6.66 4.18 7.03
C LYS A 36 -6.34 4.88 8.33
N THR A 37 -7.10 4.59 9.39
CA THR A 37 -6.69 4.95 10.75
C THR A 37 -5.54 4.03 11.21
N HIS A 38 -4.84 4.44 12.27
CA HIS A 38 -3.83 3.58 12.91
C HIS A 38 -4.41 2.21 13.31
N SER A 39 -5.59 2.21 13.94
CA SER A 39 -6.26 0.99 14.39
C SER A 39 -6.68 0.07 13.25
N GLN A 40 -7.19 0.64 12.14
CA GLN A 40 -7.54 -0.13 10.95
C GLN A 40 -6.32 -0.81 10.33
N LEU A 41 -5.17 -0.11 10.27
CA LEU A 41 -3.93 -0.73 9.79
C LEU A 41 -3.48 -1.84 10.74
N MET A 42 -3.53 -1.61 12.05
CA MET A 42 -3.14 -2.62 13.03
C MET A 42 -4.02 -3.89 12.96
N GLU A 43 -5.32 -3.74 12.71
CA GLU A 43 -6.28 -4.84 12.55
C GLU A 43 -6.09 -5.61 11.22
N LEU A 44 -5.83 -4.90 10.13
CA LEU A 44 -5.73 -5.49 8.79
C LEU A 44 -4.34 -6.08 8.48
N MET A 45 -3.31 -5.63 9.20
CA MET A 45 -1.97 -6.19 9.05
C MET A 45 -1.96 -7.64 9.53
N PRO A 46 -1.28 -8.56 8.82
CA PRO A 46 -1.27 -9.96 9.18
C PRO A 46 -0.77 -10.16 10.61
N GLU A 47 -1.55 -10.86 11.43
CA GLU A 47 -1.21 -11.12 12.83
C GLU A 47 0.16 -11.79 12.91
N ARG A 48 1.05 -11.17 13.67
CA ARG A 48 2.23 -11.85 14.21
C ARG A 48 2.01 -11.95 15.72
N CYS A 49 2.69 -12.86 16.41
CA CYS A 49 2.64 -12.95 17.88
C CYS A 49 3.85 -12.23 18.53
N GLY A 50 3.68 -11.18 19.35
CA GLY A 50 4.77 -10.54 20.14
C GLY A 50 4.99 -9.00 20.07
N THR A 51 5.70 -8.45 21.07
CA THR A 51 5.98 -7.02 21.30
C THR A 51 6.93 -6.35 20.30
N VAL A 52 7.78 -7.12 19.61
CA VAL A 52 8.68 -6.62 18.55
C VAL A 52 7.89 -6.00 17.38
N GLN A 53 6.64 -6.45 17.17
CA GLN A 53 5.77 -5.97 16.10
C GLN A 53 5.35 -4.53 16.22
N SER A 54 5.13 -4.02 17.43
CA SER A 54 4.71 -2.62 17.58
C SER A 54 5.81 -1.70 17.06
N LYS A 55 7.08 -2.01 17.35
CA LYS A 55 8.21 -1.22 16.83
C LYS A 55 8.35 -1.36 15.31
N ASP A 56 8.24 -2.57 14.77
CA ASP A 56 8.34 -2.81 13.32
C ASP A 56 7.16 -2.20 12.55
N PHE A 57 5.97 -2.21 13.13
CA PHE A 57 4.76 -1.59 12.58
C PHE A 57 4.92 -0.08 12.54
N GLU A 58 5.30 0.56 13.65
CA GLU A 58 5.49 2.01 13.70
C GLU A 58 6.61 2.45 12.75
N ALA A 59 7.70 1.69 12.65
CA ALA A 59 8.78 1.98 11.71
C ALA A 59 8.30 1.87 10.26
N ALA A 60 7.55 0.83 9.91
CA ALA A 60 6.96 0.68 8.58
C ALA A 60 5.96 1.81 8.28
N LEU A 61 5.10 2.16 9.23
CA LEU A 61 4.10 3.22 9.09
C LEU A 61 4.74 4.58 8.89
N ALA A 62 5.72 4.91 9.73
CA ALA A 62 6.49 6.13 9.61
C ALA A 62 7.26 6.20 8.29
N GLU A 63 7.69 5.07 7.73
CA GLU A 63 8.38 5.02 6.45
C GLU A 63 7.42 5.34 5.30
N VAL A 64 6.29 4.64 5.19
CA VAL A 64 5.45 4.68 3.97
C VAL A 64 4.28 5.64 4.04
N ALA A 65 3.88 6.11 5.23
CA ALA A 65 2.66 6.88 5.40
C ALA A 65 2.89 8.31 5.91
N GLU A 66 2.04 9.22 5.47
CA GLU A 66 1.91 10.57 6.00
C GLU A 66 0.59 10.67 6.80
N TYR A 67 0.64 11.33 7.95
CA TYR A 67 -0.54 11.55 8.78
C TYR A 67 -1.30 12.78 8.30
N ARG A 68 -2.55 12.59 7.90
CA ARG A 68 -3.52 13.64 7.60
C ARG A 68 -4.36 13.91 8.84
N ALA A 69 -4.20 15.10 9.40
CA ALA A 69 -4.96 15.55 10.56
C ALA A 69 -6.47 15.54 10.28
N PRO A 70 -7.29 15.30 11.32
CA PRO A 70 -8.73 15.31 11.19
C PRO A 70 -9.24 16.71 10.80
N ASN A 71 -10.09 16.77 9.77
CA ASN A 71 -10.79 18.00 9.42
C ASN A 71 -12.11 18.07 10.19
N LEU A 72 -12.42 19.25 10.74
CA LEU A 72 -13.75 19.53 11.26
C LEU A 72 -14.70 19.68 10.06
N GLU A 73 -15.64 18.77 9.89
CA GLU A 73 -16.71 18.98 8.93
C GLU A 73 -17.64 20.10 9.43
N ALA A 74 -18.22 20.85 8.50
CA ALA A 74 -19.26 21.85 8.80
C ALA A 74 -20.51 21.24 9.48
N SER A 75 -20.65 19.91 9.44
CA SER A 75 -21.68 19.11 10.11
C SER A 75 -21.46 18.97 11.64
N GLY A 76 -20.29 19.37 12.15
CA GLY A 76 -19.90 19.19 13.56
C GLY A 76 -19.35 17.80 13.88
N ASN A 77 -19.28 16.90 12.90
CA ASN A 77 -18.67 15.59 13.08
C ASN A 77 -17.14 15.71 12.99
N MET A 78 -16.46 15.23 14.03
CA MET A 78 -15.00 15.07 14.01
C MET A 78 -14.66 13.79 13.27
N GLN A 79 -14.04 13.91 12.09
CA GLN A 79 -13.41 12.75 11.45
C GLN A 79 -12.15 12.38 12.24
N GLN A 80 -11.77 11.10 12.26
CA GLN A 80 -10.48 10.69 12.84
C GLN A 80 -9.36 11.01 11.84
N GLY A 81 -8.16 11.33 12.35
CA GLY A 81 -6.99 11.50 11.48
C GLY A 81 -6.62 10.20 10.78
N MET A 82 -6.19 10.31 9.53
CA MET A 82 -5.99 9.18 8.62
C MET A 82 -4.57 9.16 8.09
N TYR A 83 -4.05 7.98 7.80
CA TYR A 83 -2.79 7.77 7.13
C TYR A 83 -2.99 7.64 5.63
N VAL A 84 -2.13 8.30 4.86
CA VAL A 84 -2.10 8.28 3.39
C VAL A 84 -0.72 7.89 2.89
N PRO A 85 -0.59 7.27 1.70
CA PRO A 85 0.73 6.95 1.14
C PRO A 85 1.55 8.21 0.85
N LYS A 86 2.83 8.20 1.20
CA LYS A 86 3.79 9.23 0.78
C LYS A 86 4.04 9.19 -0.73
N GLY A 87 4.57 10.28 -1.29
CA GLY A 87 4.90 10.37 -2.72
C GLY A 87 5.80 9.24 -3.22
N HIS A 88 6.89 8.93 -2.49
CA HIS A 88 7.81 7.84 -2.89
C HIS A 88 7.12 6.46 -2.92
N VAL A 89 6.02 6.25 -2.20
CA VAL A 89 5.27 4.99 -2.27
C VAL A 89 4.72 4.80 -3.67
N TRP A 90 4.11 5.83 -4.25
CA TRP A 90 3.57 5.79 -5.61
C TRP A 90 4.67 5.65 -6.67
N GLU A 91 5.85 6.21 -6.42
CA GLU A 91 6.98 6.17 -7.35
C GLU A 91 7.79 4.88 -7.27
N GLU A 92 7.84 4.27 -6.09
CA GLU A 92 8.81 3.21 -5.78
C GLU A 92 8.26 1.91 -5.26
N LEU A 93 7.13 1.93 -4.56
CA LEU A 93 6.62 0.76 -3.84
C LEU A 93 5.27 0.29 -4.36
N TYR A 94 4.52 1.14 -5.07
CA TYR A 94 3.22 0.81 -5.61
C TYR A 94 3.34 -0.22 -6.74
N ASP A 95 2.72 -1.38 -6.50
CA ASP A 95 2.61 -2.47 -7.46
C ASP A 95 1.13 -2.81 -7.68
N PRO A 96 0.52 -2.42 -8.82
CA PRO A 96 -0.90 -2.70 -9.08
C PRO A 96 -1.19 -4.19 -9.21
N ILE A 97 -0.22 -5.03 -9.62
CA ILE A 97 -0.42 -6.48 -9.69
C ILE A 97 -0.51 -7.04 -8.28
N HIS A 98 0.37 -6.61 -7.38
CA HIS A 98 0.30 -7.01 -5.98
C HIS A 98 -1.03 -6.57 -5.34
N VAL A 99 -1.44 -5.32 -5.57
CA VAL A 99 -2.74 -4.81 -5.08
C VAL A 99 -3.91 -5.61 -5.65
N LEU A 100 -3.90 -5.94 -6.94
CA LEU A 100 -4.92 -6.78 -7.57
C LEU A 100 -5.01 -8.17 -6.92
N LEU A 101 -3.86 -8.77 -6.60
CA LEU A 101 -3.79 -10.09 -5.97
C LEU A 101 -4.23 -10.09 -4.50
N ARG A 102 -4.09 -8.94 -3.80
CA ARG A 102 -4.47 -8.80 -2.38
C ARG A 102 -5.88 -8.25 -2.17
N ALA A 103 -6.45 -7.54 -3.15
CA ALA A 103 -7.78 -6.96 -3.06
C ALA A 103 -8.84 -8.04 -2.85
N VAL A 104 -9.69 -7.85 -1.85
CA VAL A 104 -10.87 -8.72 -1.63
C VAL A 104 -12.00 -8.28 -2.55
N HIS A 105 -12.11 -6.96 -2.76
CA HIS A 105 -13.13 -6.37 -3.61
C HIS A 105 -12.52 -5.67 -4.81
N ARG A 106 -13.12 -5.88 -5.99
CA ARG A 106 -12.70 -5.21 -7.25
C ARG A 106 -12.61 -3.69 -7.11
N ARG A 107 -13.46 -3.10 -6.26
CA ARG A 107 -13.45 -1.66 -5.96
C ARG A 107 -12.14 -1.20 -5.32
N GLU A 108 -11.50 -2.01 -4.48
CA GLU A 108 -10.25 -1.64 -3.80
C GLU A 108 -9.10 -1.50 -4.81
N PHE A 109 -9.02 -2.43 -5.76
CA PHE A 109 -8.07 -2.33 -6.87
C PHE A 109 -8.34 -1.08 -7.72
N GLN A 110 -9.60 -0.85 -8.10
CA GLN A 110 -9.97 0.33 -8.89
C GLN A 110 -9.62 1.63 -8.15
N ASN A 111 -9.97 1.73 -6.86
CA ASN A 111 -9.63 2.87 -6.02
C ASN A 111 -8.11 3.14 -6.02
N SER A 112 -7.29 2.08 -5.94
CA SER A 112 -5.84 2.24 -5.95
C SER A 112 -5.31 2.81 -7.27
N MET A 113 -5.88 2.39 -8.40
CA MET A 113 -5.53 2.89 -9.73
C MET A 113 -5.96 4.35 -9.89
N ASP A 114 -7.16 4.71 -9.42
CA ASP A 114 -7.67 6.07 -9.47
C ASP A 114 -6.79 7.03 -8.65
N ARG A 115 -6.37 6.61 -7.45
CA ARG A 115 -5.45 7.37 -6.58
C ARG A 115 -4.05 7.51 -7.19
N PHE A 116 -3.54 6.45 -7.83
CA PHE A 116 -2.27 6.54 -8.56
C PHE A 116 -2.35 7.54 -9.72
N ASN A 117 -3.44 7.52 -10.49
CA ASN A 117 -3.66 8.49 -11.57
C ASN A 117 -3.76 9.92 -11.01
N GLU A 118 -4.44 10.11 -9.87
CA GLU A 118 -4.49 11.40 -9.19
C GLU A 118 -3.09 11.88 -8.80
N TYR A 119 -2.27 11.03 -8.21
CA TYR A 119 -0.87 11.33 -7.88
C TYR A 119 -0.04 11.75 -9.10
N VAL A 120 -0.14 10.99 -10.20
CA VAL A 120 0.59 11.27 -11.45
C VAL A 120 0.15 12.60 -12.07
N ASN A 121 -1.13 12.92 -12.01
CA ASN A 121 -1.68 14.19 -12.48
C ASN A 121 -1.17 15.36 -11.63
N GLN A 122 -1.18 15.23 -10.30
CA GLN A 122 -0.71 16.27 -9.37
C GLN A 122 0.80 16.54 -9.52
N THR A 123 1.59 15.50 -9.77
CA THR A 123 3.06 15.62 -9.91
C THR A 123 3.52 16.03 -11.31
N GLY A 124 2.59 16.20 -12.26
CA GLY A 124 2.89 16.63 -13.63
C GLY A 124 3.73 15.62 -14.42
N ARG A 125 3.79 14.36 -13.98
CA ARG A 125 4.63 13.31 -14.59
C ARG A 125 4.00 12.65 -15.83
N MET A 126 2.78 13.01 -16.18
CA MET A 126 2.08 12.54 -17.38
C MET A 126 2.17 13.53 -18.54
N ARG A 127 2.44 13.03 -19.76
CA ARG A 127 2.12 13.77 -20.99
C ARG A 127 0.60 13.77 -21.18
N THR A 128 0.02 14.92 -21.48
CA THR A 128 -1.42 15.09 -21.79
C THR A 128 -1.87 14.05 -22.83
N GLY A 129 -2.77 13.14 -22.43
CA GLY A 129 -3.37 12.13 -23.31
C GLY A 129 -2.74 10.73 -23.27
N SER A 130 -1.83 10.42 -22.35
CA SER A 130 -1.32 9.05 -22.13
C SER A 130 -2.02 8.38 -20.95
N SER A 131 -2.32 7.07 -21.04
CA SER A 131 -2.78 6.26 -19.90
C SER A 131 -1.54 5.64 -19.25
N ALA A 132 -1.24 6.00 -17.99
CA ALA A 132 -0.07 5.53 -17.25
C ALA A 132 -0.42 4.18 -16.63
N TRP A 133 -0.43 3.14 -17.45
CA TRP A 133 -0.42 1.79 -16.91
C TRP A 133 0.93 1.56 -16.22
N PRO A 134 0.98 1.22 -14.92
CA PRO A 134 2.23 0.79 -14.32
C PRO A 134 2.62 -0.59 -14.90
N PRO A 135 3.90 -0.85 -15.25
CA PRO A 135 5.08 -0.22 -14.66
C PRO A 135 5.97 0.52 -15.68
N TYR A 136 6.57 1.64 -15.24
CA TYR A 136 7.85 2.13 -15.79
C TYR A 136 9.04 1.41 -15.15
N ARG A 137 8.92 0.11 -14.85
CA ARG A 137 9.99 -0.70 -14.24
C ARG A 137 10.08 -2.05 -14.94
N GLU A 138 11.29 -2.47 -15.23
CA GLU A 138 11.58 -3.85 -15.58
C GLU A 138 11.39 -4.73 -14.34
N PRO A 139 10.81 -5.93 -14.47
CA PRO A 139 10.72 -6.88 -13.36
C PRO A 139 12.14 -7.22 -12.87
N THR A 140 12.43 -7.00 -11.58
CA THR A 140 13.68 -7.40 -10.91
C THR A 140 13.66 -8.85 -10.47
#